data_AF-A0A2H0VEX1-F1
#
_entry.id   AF-A0A2H0VEX1-F1
#
_cell.length_a   1.000
_cell.length_b   1.000
_cell.length_c   1.000
_cell.angle_alpha   90.00
_cell.angle_beta   90.00
_cell.angle_gamma   90.00
#
_symmetry.space_group_name_H-M   'P 1'
#
loop_
_entity.id
_entity.type
_entity.pdbx_description
1 polymer ?
#
loop_
_entity_poly.entity_id
_entity_poly.type
_entity_poly.pdbx_seq_one_letter_code
_entity_poly.pdbx_strand_id
1 'polypeptide(L)'
;MVNIQQSYQELKIRFGPKTARELLQDCLKQNDNNISKAARKLKCNRRTVMKALVKKEQNNLMDAKHIPNSQPRQTKPEIEALVLKWREQTKRGKKRLRKIFLDEEKITLPISTIGKILKRNNVKLRYKKRKHRSSNPQAYNFSSLMPFEKFQYDTKDYLDKQALK
;
A
#
# COMPACT_ATOMS: atom_id res chain seq x y z
N MET A 1 -35.74 11.87 15.94
CA MET A 1 -35.01 10.98 16.88
C MET A 1 -34.23 9.96 16.07
N VAL A 2 -32.91 9.87 16.20
CA VAL A 2 -32.14 8.81 15.52
C VAL A 2 -32.26 7.54 16.35
N ASN A 3 -33.14 6.63 15.96
CA ASN A 3 -33.31 5.35 16.65
C ASN A 3 -32.22 4.38 16.19
N ILE A 4 -31.05 4.47 16.83
CA ILE A 4 -29.90 3.63 16.49
C ILE A 4 -30.10 2.25 17.13
N GLN A 5 -30.57 1.28 16.34
CA GLN A 5 -30.65 -0.14 16.75
C GLN A 5 -29.35 -0.91 16.50
N GLN A 6 -28.43 -0.33 15.71
CA GLN A 6 -27.19 -0.95 15.28
C GLN A 6 -26.10 -0.86 16.34
N SER A 7 -25.19 -1.84 16.34
CA SER A 7 -24.02 -1.80 17.23
C SER A 7 -23.02 -0.71 16.80
N TYR A 8 -22.24 -0.18 17.74
CA TYR A 8 -21.18 0.79 17.41
C TYR A 8 -20.19 0.26 16.36
N GLN A 9 -19.92 -1.04 16.38
CA GLN A 9 -19.01 -1.69 15.43
C GLN A 9 -19.59 -1.71 14.02
N GLU A 10 -20.89 -1.99 13.87
CA GLU A 10 -21.59 -1.91 12.58
C GLU A 10 -21.56 -0.49 12.01
N LEU A 11 -21.83 0.52 12.86
CA LEU A 11 -21.75 1.93 12.45
C LEU A 11 -20.35 2.29 11.95
N LYS A 12 -19.32 1.82 12.66
CA LYS A 12 -17.91 2.06 12.30
C LYS A 12 -17.53 1.42 10.97
N ILE A 13 -18.03 0.22 10.68
CA ILE A 13 -17.78 -0.48 9.42
C ILE A 13 -18.51 0.21 8.26
N ARG A 14 -19.77 0.60 8.46
CA ARG A 14 -20.63 1.15 7.40
C ARG A 14 -20.30 2.60 7.04
N PHE A 15 -20.06 3.45 8.05
CA PHE A 15 -19.92 4.91 7.85
C PHE A 15 -18.52 5.44 8.18
N GLY A 16 -17.66 4.61 8.77
CA GLY A 16 -16.32 5.01 9.19
C GLY A 16 -16.21 5.43 10.67
N PRO A 17 -14.98 5.68 11.16
CA PRO A 17 -14.72 5.91 12.58
C PRO A 17 -15.18 7.28 13.09
N LYS A 18 -15.13 8.31 12.25
CA LYS A 18 -15.48 9.70 12.62
C LYS A 18 -16.99 9.81 12.86
N THR A 19 -17.77 9.47 11.84
CA THR A 19 -19.24 9.48 11.84
C THR A 19 -19.82 8.59 12.93
N ALA A 20 -19.27 7.39 13.14
CA ALA A 20 -19.70 6.50 14.22
C ALA A 20 -19.46 7.11 15.62
N ARG A 21 -18.41 7.92 15.81
CA ARG A 21 -18.16 8.63 17.08
C ARG A 21 -19.03 9.87 17.25
N GLU A 22 -19.36 10.58 16.18
CA GLU A 22 -20.31 11.69 16.20
C GLU A 22 -21.70 11.17 16.63
N LEU A 23 -22.19 10.11 15.99
CA LEU A 23 -23.44 9.45 16.38
C LEU A 23 -23.42 8.94 17.81
N LEU A 24 -22.28 8.42 18.29
CA LEU A 24 -22.13 8.00 19.67
C LEU A 24 -22.28 9.18 20.64
N GLN A 25 -21.74 10.35 20.30
CA GLN A 25 -21.89 11.56 21.12
C GLN A 25 -23.33 12.08 21.10
N ASP A 26 -24.01 12.03 19.97
CA ASP A 26 -25.43 12.43 19.89
C ASP A 26 -26.30 11.48 20.73
N CYS A 27 -26.01 10.19 20.68
CA CYS A 27 -26.64 9.19 21.55
C CYS A 27 -26.34 9.46 23.03
N LEU A 28 -25.12 9.91 23.37
CA LEU A 28 -24.76 10.27 24.73
C LEU A 28 -25.55 11.50 25.23
N LYS A 29 -25.66 12.54 24.40
CA LYS A 29 -26.46 13.75 24.70
C LYS A 29 -27.94 13.43 24.91
N GLN A 30 -28.51 12.52 24.12
CA GLN A 30 -29.90 12.07 24.25
C GLN A 30 -30.17 11.26 25.53
N ASN A 31 -29.13 10.74 26.20
CA ASN A 31 -29.26 9.92 27.39
C ASN A 31 -28.71 10.64 28.65
N ASP A 32 -28.84 11.98 28.70
CA ASP A 32 -28.41 12.82 29.82
C ASP A 32 -26.94 12.61 30.22
N ASN A 33 -26.06 12.41 29.24
CA ASN A 33 -24.65 12.10 29.43
C ASN A 33 -24.37 10.83 30.24
N ASN A 34 -25.34 9.93 30.38
CA ASN A 34 -25.15 8.65 31.05
C ASN A 34 -24.40 7.65 30.15
N ILE A 35 -23.10 7.50 30.44
CA ILE A 35 -22.17 6.66 29.68
C ILE A 35 -22.65 5.19 29.63
N SER A 36 -23.19 4.64 30.73
CA SER A 36 -23.66 3.25 30.76
C SER A 36 -24.89 3.03 29.88
N LYS A 37 -25.85 3.97 29.91
CA LYS A 37 -27.05 3.90 29.07
C LYS A 37 -26.70 3.99 27.58
N ALA A 38 -25.83 4.94 27.22
CA ALA A 38 -25.36 5.11 25.85
C ALA A 38 -24.61 3.87 25.33
N ALA A 39 -23.73 3.30 26.15
CA ALA A 39 -22.99 2.08 25.82
C ALA A 39 -23.92 0.88 25.59
N ARG A 40 -24.94 0.71 26.44
CA ARG A 40 -25.95 -0.34 26.30
C ARG A 40 -26.77 -0.18 25.02
N LYS A 41 -27.23 1.05 24.72
CA LYS A 41 -28.00 1.36 23.51
C LYS A 41 -27.22 1.06 22.22
N LEU A 42 -25.92 1.36 22.22
CA LEU A 42 -25.01 1.11 21.09
C LEU A 42 -24.33 -0.26 21.13
N LYS A 43 -24.73 -1.15 22.05
CA LYS A 43 -24.18 -2.50 22.24
C LYS A 43 -22.64 -2.51 22.28
N CYS A 44 -22.03 -1.58 23.02
CA CYS A 44 -20.59 -1.44 23.13
C CYS A 44 -20.13 -1.35 24.59
N ASN A 45 -18.83 -1.50 24.83
CA ASN A 45 -18.27 -1.35 26.16
C ASN A 45 -18.26 0.14 26.57
N ARG A 46 -18.55 0.42 27.85
CA ARG A 46 -18.45 1.76 28.46
C ARG A 46 -17.10 2.44 28.19
N ARG A 47 -16.00 1.67 28.16
CA ARG A 47 -14.66 2.16 27.80
C ARG A 47 -14.57 2.76 26.39
N THR A 48 -15.36 2.25 25.44
CA THR A 48 -15.41 2.78 24.07
C THR A 48 -16.04 4.16 24.04
N VAL A 49 -17.09 4.38 24.83
CA VAL A 49 -17.75 5.69 24.98
C VAL A 49 -16.80 6.69 25.64
N MET A 50 -16.13 6.29 26.72
CA MET A 50 -15.12 7.13 27.39
C MET A 50 -13.98 7.51 26.44
N LYS A 51 -13.46 6.55 25.66
CA LYS A 51 -12.41 6.82 24.66
C LYS A 51 -12.88 7.79 23.58
N ALA A 52 -14.16 7.78 23.21
CA ALA A 52 -14.71 8.73 22.26
C ALA A 52 -14.81 10.15 22.83
N LEU A 53 -15.06 10.31 24.13
CA LEU A 53 -15.04 11.60 24.83
C LEU A 53 -13.63 12.20 24.87
N VAL A 54 -12.64 11.42 25.31
CA VAL A 54 -11.23 11.86 25.33
C VAL A 54 -10.78 12.32 23.94
N LYS A 55 -11.19 11.58 22.90
CA LYS A 55 -10.90 11.95 21.50
C LYS A 55 -11.59 13.23 21.04
N LYS A 56 -12.79 13.51 21.57
CA LYS A 56 -13.50 14.76 21.31
C LYS A 56 -12.77 15.95 21.92
N GLU A 57 -12.33 15.81 23.18
CA GLU A 57 -11.54 16.84 23.87
C GLU A 57 -10.22 17.12 23.13
N GLN A 58 -9.61 16.09 22.55
CA GLN A 58 -8.43 16.21 21.69
C GLN A 58 -8.75 16.70 20.26
N ASN A 59 -10.00 17.07 19.95
CA ASN A 59 -10.48 17.46 18.62
C ASN A 59 -10.15 16.46 17.49
N ASN A 60 -9.92 15.18 17.83
CA ASN A 60 -9.54 14.14 16.88
C ASN A 60 -10.36 12.86 17.04
N LEU A 61 -11.43 12.78 16.26
CA LEU A 61 -12.34 11.63 16.22
C LEU A 61 -11.84 10.48 15.34
N MET A 62 -10.66 10.58 14.73
CA MET A 62 -10.10 9.51 13.92
C MET A 62 -9.46 8.42 14.77
N ASP A 63 -9.23 7.25 14.18
CA ASP A 63 -8.39 6.24 14.80
C ASP A 63 -6.91 6.66 14.77
N ALA A 64 -6.23 6.43 15.88
CA ALA A 64 -4.79 6.61 15.93
C ALA A 64 -4.14 5.58 15.02
N LYS A 65 -3.01 5.96 14.40
CA LYS A 65 -2.22 5.01 13.61
C LYS A 65 -1.81 3.85 14.53
N HIS A 66 -1.91 2.61 14.03
CA HIS A 66 -1.43 1.41 14.75
C HIS A 66 0.11 1.31 14.78
N ILE A 67 0.81 2.39 14.43
CA ILE A 67 2.26 2.43 14.33
C ILE A 67 2.79 2.93 15.69
N PRO A 68 3.86 2.34 16.25
CA PRO A 68 4.46 2.84 17.48
C PRO A 68 4.97 4.28 17.31
N ASN A 69 4.94 5.06 18.40
CA ASN A 69 5.39 6.45 18.38
C ASN A 69 6.89 6.59 18.10
N SER A 70 7.71 5.61 18.48
CA SER A 70 9.16 5.61 18.27
C SER A 70 9.65 4.27 17.75
N GLN A 71 10.57 4.32 16.79
CA GLN A 71 11.29 3.18 16.22
C GLN A 71 12.79 3.50 16.18
N PRO A 72 13.53 3.28 17.27
CA PRO A 72 14.92 3.78 17.40
C PRO A 72 15.89 3.17 16.38
N ARG A 73 15.59 1.98 15.85
CA ARG A 73 16.39 1.29 14.82
C ARG A 73 15.87 1.53 13.40
N GLN A 74 14.94 2.46 13.22
CA GLN A 74 14.47 2.84 11.89
C GLN A 74 15.58 3.58 11.14
N THR A 75 15.65 3.33 9.84
CA THR A 75 16.56 4.07 8.95
C THR A 75 16.27 5.57 9.06
N LYS A 76 17.31 6.40 9.12
CA LYS A 76 17.17 7.86 9.15
C LYS A 76 16.28 8.35 7.99
N PRO A 77 15.41 9.35 8.23
CA PRO A 77 14.45 9.82 7.23
C PRO A 77 15.12 10.33 5.96
N GLU A 78 16.30 10.93 6.08
CA GLU A 78 17.13 11.38 4.95
C GLU A 78 17.48 10.24 3.99
N ILE A 79 17.94 9.10 4.53
CA ILE A 79 18.29 7.91 3.74
C ILE A 79 17.02 7.31 3.12
N GLU A 80 15.89 7.30 3.85
CA GLU A 80 14.62 6.83 3.30
C GLU A 80 14.16 7.70 2.11
N ALA A 81 14.26 9.02 2.23
CA ALA A 81 13.94 9.97 1.16
C ALA A 81 14.82 9.75 -0.07
N LEU A 82 16.12 9.50 0.15
CA LEU A 82 17.07 9.22 -0.92
C LEU A 82 16.73 7.90 -1.66
N VAL A 83 16.27 6.87 -0.92
CA VAL A 83 15.77 5.61 -1.53
C VAL A 83 14.54 5.84 -2.40
N LEU A 84 13.64 6.73 -1.98
CA LEU A 84 12.45 7.08 -2.75
C LEU A 84 12.80 7.87 -4.01
N LYS A 85 13.70 8.85 -3.90
CA LYS A 85 14.20 9.64 -5.04
C LYS A 85 14.82 8.75 -6.12
N TRP A 86 15.74 7.87 -5.72
CA TRP A 86 16.37 6.91 -6.64
C TRP A 86 15.36 5.96 -7.28
N ARG A 87 14.36 5.52 -6.51
CA ARG A 87 13.28 4.66 -7.01
C ARG A 87 12.41 5.37 -8.04
N GLU A 88 12.11 6.64 -7.83
CA GLU A 88 11.32 7.46 -8.75
C GLU A 88 12.07 7.71 -10.06
N GLN A 89 13.34 8.10 -9.96
CA GLN A 89 14.21 8.38 -11.11
C GLN A 89 14.46 7.12 -11.95
N THR A 90 14.87 6.01 -11.32
CA THR A 90 15.34 4.81 -12.06
C THR A 90 14.26 3.76 -12.28
N LYS A 91 13.17 3.80 -11.50
CA LYS A 91 12.09 2.78 -11.48
C LYS A 91 12.61 1.34 -11.23
N ARG A 92 13.83 1.20 -10.70
CA ARG A 92 14.52 -0.08 -10.47
C ARG A 92 14.09 -0.77 -9.18
N GLY A 93 14.10 -2.10 -9.18
CA GLY A 93 13.73 -2.92 -8.01
C GLY A 93 14.81 -2.92 -6.91
N LYS A 94 14.44 -3.40 -5.71
CA LYS A 94 15.29 -3.38 -4.50
C LYS A 94 16.74 -3.90 -4.69
N LYS A 95 16.95 -4.96 -5.46
CA LYS A 95 18.30 -5.51 -5.74
C LYS A 95 19.16 -4.52 -6.54
N ARG A 96 18.58 -3.90 -7.56
CA ARG A 96 19.25 -2.93 -8.42
C ARG A 96 19.47 -1.59 -7.71
N LEU A 97 18.53 -1.19 -6.87
CA LEU A 97 18.70 -0.01 -6.00
C LEU A 97 19.87 -0.22 -5.04
N ARG A 98 20.01 -1.39 -4.40
CA ARG A 98 21.20 -1.66 -3.56
C ARG A 98 22.51 -1.42 -4.30
N LYS A 99 22.60 -1.84 -5.56
CA LYS A 99 23.82 -1.64 -6.37
C LYS A 99 24.07 -0.14 -6.60
N ILE A 100 23.06 0.62 -6.99
CA ILE A 100 23.15 2.09 -7.15
C ILE A 100 23.61 2.76 -5.86
N PHE A 101 23.04 2.37 -4.71
CA PHE A 101 23.43 2.92 -3.41
C PHE A 101 24.87 2.60 -3.02
N LEU A 102 25.37 1.44 -3.42
CA LEU A 102 26.76 1.06 -3.19
C LEU A 102 27.71 1.83 -4.12
N ASP A 103 27.34 1.98 -5.39
CA ASP A 103 28.18 2.54 -6.43
C ASP A 103 28.21 4.08 -6.38
N GLU A 104 27.06 4.73 -6.23
CA GLU A 104 26.91 6.19 -6.35
C GLU A 104 26.95 6.90 -4.99
N GLU A 105 26.22 6.38 -4.00
CA GLU A 105 26.07 7.01 -2.68
C GLU A 105 27.08 6.48 -1.66
N LYS A 106 27.79 5.38 -1.96
CA LYS A 106 28.70 4.66 -1.04
C LYS A 106 28.04 4.24 0.28
N ILE A 107 26.71 4.10 0.31
CA ILE A 107 25.95 3.69 1.49
C ILE A 107 25.59 2.20 1.38
N THR A 108 26.01 1.42 2.37
CA THR A 108 25.68 0.00 2.43
C THR A 108 24.30 -0.23 3.05
N LEU A 109 23.28 -0.41 2.20
CA LEU A 109 21.93 -0.77 2.64
C LEU A 109 21.59 -2.24 2.35
N PRO A 110 21.04 -2.99 3.32
CA PRO A 110 20.49 -4.32 3.07
C PRO A 110 19.30 -4.26 2.11
N ILE A 111 19.20 -5.28 1.24
CA ILE A 111 18.10 -5.42 0.27
C ILE A 111 16.74 -5.48 1.00
N SER A 112 16.72 -6.11 2.18
CA SER A 112 15.54 -6.20 3.05
C SER A 112 15.10 -4.81 3.53
N THR A 113 16.04 -3.97 3.95
CA THR A 113 15.80 -2.59 4.41
C THR A 113 15.21 -1.73 3.29
N ILE A 114 15.80 -1.76 2.09
CA ILE A 114 15.25 -1.08 0.92
C ILE A 114 13.82 -1.57 0.63
N GLY A 115 13.58 -2.88 0.69
CA GLY A 115 12.25 -3.45 0.53
C GLY A 115 11.23 -2.96 1.56
N LYS A 116 11.63 -2.87 2.84
CA LYS A 116 10.80 -2.34 3.93
C LYS A 116 10.50 -0.86 3.76
N ILE A 117 11.47 -0.05 3.31
CA ILE A 117 11.28 1.38 3.01
C ILE A 117 10.24 1.54 1.89
N LEU A 118 10.41 0.82 0.79
CA LEU A 118 9.47 0.89 -0.34
C LEU A 118 8.05 0.45 0.05
N LYS A 119 7.93 -0.61 0.86
CA LYS A 119 6.64 -1.12 1.33
C LYS A 119 5.92 -0.12 2.25
N ARG A 120 6.64 0.47 3.23
CA ARG A 120 6.07 1.45 4.17
C ARG A 120 5.55 2.70 3.46
N ASN A 121 6.22 3.13 2.40
CA ASN A 121 5.83 4.29 1.59
C ASN A 121 4.83 3.95 0.48
N ASN A 122 4.19 2.77 0.51
CA ASN A 122 3.22 2.31 -0.47
C ASN A 122 3.69 2.42 -1.94
N VAL A 123 5.01 2.36 -2.16
CA VAL A 123 5.55 2.38 -3.51
C VAL A 123 5.19 1.07 -4.18
N LYS A 124 4.45 1.15 -5.29
CA LYS A 124 4.13 -0.02 -6.11
C LYS A 124 5.44 -0.67 -6.57
N LEU A 125 5.85 -1.75 -5.89
CA LEU A 125 6.85 -2.67 -6.40
C LEU A 125 6.30 -3.17 -7.73
N ARG A 126 7.13 -3.12 -8.78
CA ARG A 126 6.71 -3.35 -10.16
C ARG A 126 6.14 -4.76 -10.29
N TYR A 127 4.85 -4.94 -10.02
CA TYR A 127 4.11 -6.15 -10.29
C TYR A 127 3.64 -6.08 -11.73
N LYS A 128 4.59 -5.96 -12.67
CA LYS A 128 4.26 -6.38 -14.02
C LYS A 128 4.18 -7.90 -13.90
N LYS A 129 2.96 -8.44 -13.70
CA LYS A 129 2.69 -9.81 -14.16
C LYS A 129 3.28 -9.84 -15.56
N ARG A 130 4.25 -10.72 -15.82
CA ARG A 130 4.68 -10.98 -17.20
C ARG A 130 3.35 -11.19 -17.92
N LYS A 131 3.00 -10.31 -18.87
CA LYS A 131 1.85 -10.62 -19.72
C LYS A 131 2.26 -11.95 -20.32
N HIS A 132 1.60 -13.03 -19.90
CA HIS A 132 1.69 -14.27 -20.65
C HIS A 132 1.33 -13.79 -22.05
N ARG A 133 2.23 -13.94 -23.03
CA ARG A 133 1.85 -13.71 -24.41
C ARG A 133 0.70 -14.70 -24.60
N SER A 134 -0.53 -14.22 -24.55
CA SER A 134 -1.74 -15.06 -24.58
C SER A 134 -2.04 -15.55 -25.98
N SER A 135 -1.01 -15.61 -26.81
CA SER A 135 -0.99 -16.31 -28.06
C SER A 135 0.30 -17.10 -27.96
N ASN A 136 0.17 -18.40 -27.70
CA ASN A 136 1.14 -19.30 -28.31
C ASN A 136 1.11 -18.94 -29.80
N PRO A 137 2.26 -18.68 -30.44
CA PRO A 137 2.26 -18.58 -31.89
C PRO A 137 1.56 -19.83 -32.43
N GLN A 138 0.72 -19.70 -33.47
CA GLN A 138 0.10 -20.87 -34.08
C GLN A 138 1.19 -21.89 -34.39
N ALA A 139 1.03 -23.11 -33.88
CA ALA A 139 1.94 -24.20 -34.21
C ALA A 139 1.83 -24.42 -35.72
N TYR A 140 2.96 -24.35 -36.43
CA TYR A 140 2.98 -24.63 -37.86
C TYR A 140 2.74 -26.11 -38.08
N ASN A 141 1.83 -26.44 -39.00
CA ASN A 141 1.69 -27.82 -39.46
C ASN A 141 2.77 -28.10 -40.52
N PHE A 142 3.92 -28.62 -40.09
CA PHE A 142 5.07 -28.87 -40.96
C PHE A 142 4.80 -29.92 -42.04
N SER A 143 3.83 -30.81 -41.85
CA SER A 143 3.50 -31.84 -42.85
C SER A 143 2.72 -31.31 -44.03
N SER A 144 2.01 -30.19 -43.89
CA SER A 144 1.23 -29.57 -44.96
C SER A 144 1.98 -28.47 -45.71
N LEU A 145 3.16 -28.06 -45.25
CA LEU A 145 3.92 -26.96 -45.83
C LEU A 145 4.86 -27.47 -46.91
N MET A 146 4.87 -26.81 -48.06
CA MET A 146 5.86 -27.06 -49.10
C MET A 146 7.22 -26.44 -48.70
N PRO A 147 8.34 -27.03 -49.16
CA PRO A 147 9.66 -26.41 -48.98
C PRO A 147 9.65 -24.96 -49.47
N PHE A 148 10.20 -24.04 -48.66
CA PHE A 148 10.29 -22.60 -48.96
C PHE A 148 8.96 -21.82 -49.04
N GLU A 149 7.83 -22.42 -48.67
CA GLU A 149 6.54 -21.72 -48.65
C GLU A 149 6.44 -20.67 -47.53
N LYS A 150 7.05 -20.94 -46.38
CA LYS A 150 7.08 -20.03 -45.22
C LYS A 150 8.48 -19.89 -44.66
N PHE A 151 8.87 -18.66 -44.37
CA PHE A 151 10.15 -18.32 -43.77
C PHE A 151 9.94 -17.69 -42.40
N GLN A 152 10.70 -18.18 -41.41
CA GLN A 152 10.82 -17.54 -40.11
C GLN A 152 12.19 -16.87 -40.03
N TYR A 153 12.19 -15.53 -39.93
CA TYR A 153 13.40 -14.76 -39.77
C TYR A 153 13.54 -14.33 -38.31
N ASP A 154 14.60 -14.80 -37.64
CA ASP A 154 14.97 -14.27 -36.33
C ASP A 154 15.76 -12.97 -36.53
N THR A 155 15.16 -11.84 -36.18
CA THR A 155 15.83 -10.55 -36.24
C THR A 155 16.50 -10.27 -34.91
N LYS A 156 17.83 -10.34 -34.89
CA LYS A 156 18.63 -9.81 -33.79
C LYS A 156 18.87 -8.33 -34.02
N ASP A 157 18.30 -7.50 -33.15
CA ASP A 157 18.68 -6.09 -33.07
C ASP A 157 20.08 -6.00 -32.45
N TYR A 158 21.09 -5.78 -33.30
CA TYR A 158 22.38 -5.30 -32.84
C TYR A 158 22.26 -3.80 -32.55
N LEU A 159 22.39 -3.42 -31.28
CA LEU A 159 22.34 -2.02 -30.83
C LEU A 159 23.48 -1.17 -31.42
N ASP A 160 24.54 -1.81 -31.93
CA ASP A 160 25.74 -1.18 -32.47
C ASP A 160 25.64 -0.94 -33.98
N LYS A 161 24.76 -0.03 -34.40
CA LYS A 161 24.72 0.44 -35.80
C LYS A 161 26.00 1.19 -36.23
N GLN A 162 26.88 1.55 -35.29
CA GLN A 162 28.13 2.25 -35.56
C GLN A 162 29.27 1.33 -35.99
N ALA A 163 29.16 0.01 -35.75
CA ALA A 163 30.19 -0.96 -36.12
C ALA A 163 30.08 -1.45 -37.58
N LEU A 164 28.98 -1.13 -38.27
CA LEU A 164 28.81 -1.36 -39.70
C LEU A 164 29.21 -0.07 -40.45
N LYS A 165 30.51 0.17 -40.57
CA LYS A 165 31.10 1.11 -41.52
C LYS A 165 32.04 0.36 -42.44
#